data_AF-A0A2D7WK22-F1
#
_entry.id   AF-A0A2D7WK22-F1
#
_cell.length_a   1.000
_cell.length_b   1.000
_cell.length_c   1.000
_cell.angle_alpha   90.00
_cell.angle_beta   90.00
_cell.angle_gamma   90.00
#
_symmetry.space_group_name_H-M   'P 1'
#
loop_
_entity.id
_entity.type
_entity.pdbx_description
1 polymer ?
#
loop_
_entity_poly.entity_id
_entity_poly.type
_entity_poly.pdbx_seq_one_letter_code
_entity_poly.pdbx_strand_id
1 'polypeptide(L)'
;MKAIMTEPVSGVIASNKTVNGGDESYFHQLFGAYVERLRSGDDAQSIGSLYQAEKTSLESELAGKLSRINSEENLNYIEAVERKLAAEKEIFVREKILNLAHSRSQMDVSYEKNDSANLEKNTPTASDLLAQKQREEMCALWIRHEQRSQAVEARIAEHPENLLLADQLRRSMQEQDSEDRQRTAARVANYRDQLFSSSSD
;
A
#
# COMPACT_ATOMS: atom_id res chain seq x y z
N MET A 1 48.05 -31.80 10.48
CA MET A 1 47.08 -31.03 9.66
C MET A 1 45.86 -30.80 10.51
N LYS A 2 45.45 -29.54 10.77
CA LYS A 2 44.22 -29.26 11.52
C LYS A 2 43.03 -29.57 10.62
N ALA A 3 42.13 -30.45 11.08
CA ALA A 3 40.87 -30.71 10.41
C ALA A 3 40.02 -29.43 10.45
N ILE A 4 39.69 -28.90 9.28
CA ILE A 4 38.69 -27.83 9.15
C ILE A 4 37.34 -28.53 9.28
N MET A 5 36.71 -28.43 10.45
CA MET A 5 35.31 -28.79 10.62
C MET A 5 34.48 -27.71 9.94
N THR A 6 33.97 -28.00 8.76
CA THR A 6 32.92 -27.20 8.13
C THR A 6 31.59 -27.68 8.70
N GLU A 7 31.02 -26.93 9.64
CA GLU A 7 29.61 -27.09 9.97
C GLU A 7 28.78 -26.52 8.83
N PRO A 8 27.75 -27.23 8.33
CA PRO A 8 26.75 -26.59 7.49
C PRO A 8 26.11 -25.50 8.33
N VAL A 9 26.14 -24.26 7.83
CA VAL A 9 25.34 -23.16 8.39
C VAL A 9 23.89 -23.60 8.27
N SER A 10 23.37 -24.19 9.35
CA SER A 10 21.98 -24.51 9.58
C SER A 10 21.20 -23.20 9.82
N GLY A 11 21.34 -22.26 8.89
CA GLY A 11 20.36 -21.22 8.65
C GLY A 11 19.34 -21.82 7.72
N VAL A 12 18.49 -22.72 8.24
CA VAL A 12 17.13 -22.79 7.72
C VAL A 12 16.63 -21.36 7.92
N ILE A 13 16.70 -20.54 6.86
CA ILE A 13 15.94 -19.30 6.77
C ILE A 13 14.55 -19.78 7.11
N ALA A 14 14.11 -19.44 8.33
CA ALA A 14 12.80 -19.81 8.82
C ALA A 14 11.86 -19.52 7.66
N SER A 15 11.25 -20.58 7.11
CA SER A 15 10.18 -20.40 6.17
C SER A 15 9.28 -19.38 6.85
N ASN A 16 9.17 -18.18 6.28
CA ASN A 16 8.12 -17.27 6.65
C ASN A 16 6.87 -18.08 6.33
N LYS A 17 6.39 -18.86 7.31
CA LYS A 17 4.98 -19.14 7.52
C LYS A 17 4.41 -17.75 7.76
N THR A 18 4.21 -17.08 6.63
CA THR A 18 3.06 -16.26 6.31
C THR A 18 2.19 -16.14 7.54
N VAL A 19 2.34 -15.01 8.23
CA VAL A 19 1.19 -14.39 8.88
C VAL A 19 0.06 -14.49 7.85
N ASN A 20 -0.96 -15.26 8.19
CA ASN A 20 -2.04 -15.63 7.28
C ASN A 20 -2.65 -14.35 6.69
N GLY A 21 -2.37 -14.08 5.42
CA GLY A 21 -2.74 -12.85 4.70
C GLY A 21 -1.53 -11.98 4.35
N GLY A 22 -0.73 -12.40 3.37
CA GLY A 22 0.47 -11.66 2.93
C GLY A 22 0.17 -10.22 2.51
N ASP A 23 1.15 -9.33 2.54
CA ASP A 23 1.07 -7.87 2.37
C ASP A 23 0.22 -7.35 1.18
N GLU A 24 -0.04 -8.17 0.15
CA GLU A 24 -1.07 -7.88 -0.85
C GLU A 24 -2.48 -7.71 -0.25
N SER A 25 -2.78 -8.47 0.79
CA SER A 25 -4.01 -8.44 1.56
C SER A 25 -4.24 -7.07 2.21
N TYR A 26 -3.20 -6.41 2.72
CA TYR A 26 -3.37 -5.15 3.45
C TYR A 26 -3.89 -4.01 2.56
N PHE A 27 -3.23 -3.78 1.42
CA PHE A 27 -3.70 -2.78 0.45
C PHE A 27 -5.12 -3.08 -0.04
N HIS A 28 -5.36 -4.30 -0.52
CA HIS A 28 -6.64 -4.63 -1.16
C HIS A 28 -7.81 -4.64 -0.18
N GLN A 29 -7.59 -5.08 1.07
CA GLN A 29 -8.60 -5.02 2.13
C GLN A 29 -8.95 -3.57 2.45
N LEU A 30 -7.94 -2.73 2.70
CA LEU A 30 -8.19 -1.35 3.09
C LEU A 30 -8.77 -0.52 1.93
N PHE A 31 -8.25 -0.73 0.71
CA PHE A 31 -8.78 -0.12 -0.50
C PHE A 31 -10.24 -0.51 -0.71
N GLY A 32 -10.58 -1.81 -0.63
CA GLY A 32 -11.94 -2.30 -0.74
C GLY A 32 -12.87 -1.67 0.29
N ALA A 33 -12.45 -1.64 1.56
CA ALA A 33 -13.23 -1.04 2.64
C ALA A 33 -13.44 0.48 2.47
N TYR A 34 -12.46 1.21 1.93
CA TYR A 34 -12.66 2.62 1.60
C TYR A 34 -13.58 2.80 0.40
N VAL A 35 -13.45 1.99 -0.66
CA VAL A 35 -14.35 2.04 -1.81
C VAL A 35 -15.79 1.75 -1.39
N GLU A 36 -16.03 0.71 -0.60
CA GLU A 36 -17.37 0.38 -0.08
C GLU A 36 -17.97 1.51 0.74
N ARG A 37 -17.18 2.09 1.66
CA ARG A 37 -17.63 3.23 2.46
C ARG A 37 -17.95 4.44 1.60
N LEU A 38 -17.08 4.80 0.66
CA LEU A 38 -17.29 5.97 -0.20
C LEU A 38 -18.49 5.75 -1.12
N ARG A 39 -18.65 4.57 -1.71
CA ARG A 39 -19.80 4.21 -2.56
C ARG A 39 -21.14 4.10 -1.80
N SER A 40 -21.16 4.22 -0.47
CA SER A 40 -22.41 4.45 0.26
C SER A 40 -23.01 5.84 0.00
N GLY A 41 -22.23 6.75 -0.59
CA GLY A 41 -22.72 8.00 -1.14
C GLY A 41 -23.38 7.80 -2.51
N ASP A 42 -24.61 8.28 -2.65
CA ASP A 42 -25.41 8.10 -3.87
C ASP A 42 -24.97 8.97 -5.06
N ASP A 43 -24.16 10.02 -4.81
CA ASP A 43 -23.68 10.96 -5.82
C ASP A 43 -22.26 11.47 -5.54
N ALA A 44 -21.67 12.17 -6.51
CA ALA A 44 -20.32 12.71 -6.44
C ALA A 44 -20.10 13.66 -5.24
N GLN A 45 -21.13 14.40 -4.82
CA GLN A 45 -21.05 15.32 -3.69
C GLN A 45 -21.00 14.55 -2.37
N SER A 46 -21.87 13.57 -2.20
CA SER A 46 -21.93 12.67 -1.04
C SER A 46 -20.64 11.86 -0.90
N ILE A 47 -20.13 11.29 -2.00
CA ILE A 47 -18.81 10.65 -2.03
C ILE A 47 -17.71 11.62 -1.58
N GLY A 48 -17.75 12.87 -2.07
CA GLY A 48 -16.80 13.91 -1.66
C GLY A 48 -16.88 14.22 -0.16
N SER A 49 -18.09 14.33 0.40
CA SER A 49 -18.30 14.54 1.84
C SER A 49 -17.78 13.38 2.68
N LEU A 50 -18.06 12.13 2.28
CA LEU A 50 -17.55 10.93 2.96
C LEU A 50 -16.03 10.86 2.90
N TYR A 51 -15.43 11.19 1.76
CA TYR A 51 -13.98 11.27 1.60
C TYR A 51 -13.36 12.31 2.54
N GLN A 52 -13.94 13.51 2.65
CA GLN A 52 -13.44 14.52 3.58
C GLN A 52 -13.60 14.08 5.04
N ALA A 53 -14.71 13.43 5.39
CA ALA A 53 -14.91 12.90 6.73
C ALA A 53 -13.86 11.85 7.11
N GLU A 54 -13.57 10.89 6.20
CA GLU A 54 -12.51 9.90 6.39
C GLU A 54 -11.14 10.54 6.50
N LYS A 55 -10.85 11.56 5.67
CA LYS A 55 -9.59 12.28 5.72
C LYS A 55 -9.40 12.99 7.06
N THR A 56 -10.42 13.74 7.52
CA THR A 56 -10.39 14.39 8.85
C THR A 56 -10.28 13.37 9.98
N SER A 57 -10.89 12.18 9.84
CA SER A 57 -10.73 11.10 10.81
C SER A 57 -9.28 10.60 10.88
N LEU A 58 -8.60 10.45 9.75
CA LEU A 58 -7.18 10.06 9.70
C LEU A 58 -6.27 11.13 10.32
N GLU A 59 -6.51 12.40 10.00
CA GLU A 59 -5.77 13.54 10.60
C GLU A 59 -5.97 13.59 12.12
N SER A 60 -7.19 13.34 12.60
CA SER A 60 -7.52 13.29 14.02
C SER A 60 -6.86 12.09 14.72
N GLU A 61 -6.83 10.93 14.06
CA GLU A 61 -6.13 9.73 14.55
C GLU A 61 -4.63 9.99 14.70
N LEU A 62 -4.00 10.63 13.70
CA LEU A 62 -2.60 11.03 13.77
C LEU A 62 -2.34 11.98 14.95
N ALA A 63 -3.15 13.03 15.07
CA ALA A 63 -3.02 13.98 16.18
C ALA A 63 -3.14 13.29 17.54
N GLY A 64 -4.07 12.33 17.68
CA GLY A 64 -4.22 11.52 18.88
C GLY A 64 -3.00 10.64 19.17
N LYS A 65 -2.45 9.96 18.16
CA LYS A 65 -1.22 9.15 18.29
C LYS A 65 -0.04 10.01 18.72
N LEU A 66 0.19 11.15 18.06
CA LEU A 66 1.28 12.08 18.37
C LEU A 66 1.14 12.67 19.77
N SER A 67 -0.07 13.04 20.18
CA SER A 67 -0.33 13.54 21.54
C SER A 67 0.00 12.49 22.60
N ARG A 68 -0.35 11.22 22.38
CA ARG A 68 -0.03 10.12 23.31
C ARG A 68 1.48 9.94 23.45
N ILE A 69 2.19 9.89 22.33
CA ILE A 69 3.65 9.76 22.31
C ILE A 69 4.31 10.94 23.06
N ASN A 70 3.82 12.17 22.85
CA ASN A 70 4.35 13.35 23.54
C ASN A 70 4.06 13.37 25.05
N SER A 71 3.05 12.65 25.51
CA SER A 71 2.66 12.59 26.92
C SER A 71 3.28 11.39 27.68
N GLU A 72 3.99 10.49 27.00
CA GLU A 72 4.62 9.34 27.64
C GLU A 72 5.83 9.77 28.50
N GLU A 73 5.73 9.54 29.80
CA GLU A 73 6.84 9.77 30.73
C GLU A 73 7.93 8.70 30.53
N ASN A 74 9.20 9.14 30.49
CA ASN A 74 10.40 8.32 30.31
C ASN A 74 10.68 7.79 28.90
N LEU A 75 10.01 8.31 27.87
CA LEU A 75 10.35 7.98 26.48
C LEU A 75 11.65 8.68 26.07
N ASN A 76 12.66 7.92 25.64
CA ASN A 76 13.91 8.52 25.15
C ASN A 76 13.68 9.21 23.79
N TYR A 77 14.54 10.18 23.45
CA TYR A 77 14.36 10.99 22.24
C TYR A 77 14.31 10.16 20.95
N ILE A 78 15.18 9.15 20.82
CA ILE A 78 15.28 8.32 19.60
C ILE A 78 14.00 7.51 19.44
N GLU A 79 13.57 6.83 20.49
CA GLU A 79 12.34 6.04 20.50
C GLU A 79 11.10 6.91 20.24
N ALA A 80 11.07 8.13 20.78
CA ALA A 80 10.00 9.09 20.51
C ALA A 80 9.93 9.47 19.02
N VAL A 81 11.09 9.71 18.38
CA VAL A 81 11.16 10.04 16.96
C VAL A 81 10.73 8.86 16.10
N GLU A 82 11.20 7.65 16.39
CA GLU A 82 10.84 6.44 15.64
C GLU A 82 9.34 6.15 15.70
N ARG A 83 8.72 6.25 16.88
CA ARG A 83 7.28 6.05 17.03
C ARG A 83 6.46 7.12 16.30
N LYS A 84 6.89 8.39 16.31
CA LYS A 84 6.23 9.47 15.57
C LYS A 84 6.30 9.22 14.06
N LEU A 85 7.49 8.89 13.56
CA LEU A 85 7.70 8.60 12.15
C LEU A 85 6.87 7.38 11.69
N ALA A 86 6.80 6.34 12.53
CA ALA A 86 5.96 5.18 12.25
C ALA A 86 4.47 5.55 12.17
N ALA A 87 3.97 6.36 13.10
CA ALA A 87 2.59 6.83 13.10
C ALA A 87 2.25 7.70 11.88
N GLU A 88 3.14 8.64 11.53
CA GLU A 88 2.99 9.49 10.34
C GLU A 88 3.00 8.65 9.05
N LYS A 89 3.90 7.68 8.94
CA LYS A 89 3.98 6.80 7.77
C LYS A 89 2.73 5.94 7.62
N GLU A 90 2.23 5.36 8.71
CA GLU A 90 1.01 4.56 8.70
C GLU A 90 -0.18 5.38 8.16
N ILE A 91 -0.37 6.59 8.69
CA ILE A 91 -1.46 7.47 8.26
C ILE A 91 -1.27 7.92 6.82
N PHE A 92 -0.05 8.28 6.41
CA PHE A 92 0.26 8.64 5.04
C PHE A 92 -0.09 7.53 4.04
N VAL A 93 0.24 6.27 4.36
CA VAL A 93 -0.14 5.11 3.53
C VAL A 93 -1.66 5.02 3.41
N ARG A 94 -2.39 5.13 4.53
CA ARG A 94 -3.86 5.06 4.54
C ARG A 94 -4.49 6.20 3.74
N GLU A 95 -3.94 7.41 3.80
CA GLU A 95 -4.37 8.54 2.98
C GLU A 95 -4.15 8.30 1.48
N LYS A 96 -3.01 7.73 1.08
CA LYS A 96 -2.78 7.39 -0.33
C LYS A 96 -3.79 6.37 -0.85
N ILE A 97 -4.14 5.37 -0.03
CA ILE A 97 -5.15 4.38 -0.37
C ILE A 97 -6.54 5.03 -0.45
N LEU A 98 -6.89 5.89 0.51
CA LEU A 98 -8.16 6.64 0.52
C LEU A 98 -8.30 7.52 -0.73
N ASN A 99 -7.22 8.21 -1.14
CA ASN A 99 -7.21 9.03 -2.36
C ASN A 99 -7.50 8.20 -3.62
N LEU A 100 -6.91 7.00 -3.71
CA LEU A 100 -7.18 6.07 -4.81
C LEU A 100 -8.60 5.54 -4.78
N ALA A 101 -9.12 5.21 -3.59
CA ALA A 101 -10.49 4.75 -3.41
C ALA A 101 -11.50 5.84 -3.79
N HIS A 102 -11.20 7.11 -3.46
CA HIS A 102 -12.00 8.25 -3.87
C HIS A 102 -12.02 8.42 -5.40
N SER A 103 -10.84 8.37 -6.05
CA SER A 103 -10.74 8.37 -7.52
C SER A 103 -11.57 7.24 -8.13
N ARG A 104 -11.46 6.02 -7.59
CA ARG A 104 -12.23 4.86 -8.05
C ARG A 104 -13.74 5.06 -7.91
N SER A 105 -14.17 5.57 -6.76
CA SER A 105 -15.61 5.73 -6.44
C SER A 105 -16.24 6.86 -7.26
N GLN A 106 -15.50 7.95 -7.50
CA GLN A 106 -15.96 9.07 -8.34
C GLN A 106 -16.18 8.66 -9.80
N MET A 107 -15.40 7.69 -10.32
CA MET A 107 -15.58 7.20 -11.69
C MET A 107 -16.93 6.50 -11.91
N ASP A 108 -17.59 5.98 -10.88
CA ASP A 108 -18.85 5.23 -11.05
C ASP A 108 -20.10 6.13 -11.10
N VAL A 109 -19.98 7.38 -10.66
CA VAL A 109 -21.07 8.36 -10.50
C VAL A 109 -20.72 9.73 -11.07
N SER A 110 -19.70 9.84 -11.93
CA SER A 110 -19.42 11.08 -12.63
C SER A 110 -20.57 11.40 -13.59
N TYR A 111 -21.07 12.64 -13.52
CA TYR A 111 -22.07 13.17 -14.46
C TYR A 111 -21.45 14.37 -15.19
N GLU A 112 -21.63 14.44 -16.50
CA GLU A 112 -21.26 15.62 -17.30
C GLU A 112 -22.52 16.31 -17.82
N LYS A 113 -22.50 17.64 -17.88
CA LYS A 113 -23.55 18.37 -18.59
C LYS A 113 -23.28 18.26 -20.08
N ASN A 114 -24.21 17.67 -20.82
CA ASN A 114 -24.16 17.64 -22.27
C ASN A 114 -24.44 19.03 -22.87
N ASP A 115 -24.26 19.18 -24.19
CA ASP A 115 -24.49 20.43 -24.92
C ASP A 115 -25.94 20.95 -24.82
N SER A 116 -26.88 20.09 -24.39
CA SER A 116 -28.29 20.42 -24.15
C SER A 116 -28.58 20.77 -22.68
N ALA A 117 -27.56 20.97 -21.84
CA ALA A 117 -27.64 21.25 -20.40
C ALA A 117 -28.26 20.14 -19.53
N ASN A 118 -28.38 18.91 -20.05
CA ASN A 118 -28.79 17.74 -19.28
C ASN A 118 -27.58 17.08 -18.62
N LEU A 119 -27.78 16.50 -17.43
CA LEU A 119 -26.76 15.66 -16.77
C LEU A 119 -26.79 14.27 -17.39
N GLU A 120 -25.72 13.89 -18.08
CA GLU A 120 -25.49 12.52 -18.56
C GLU A 120 -24.48 11.83 -17.66
N LYS A 121 -24.75 10.56 -17.32
CA LYS A 121 -23.79 9.75 -16.59
C LYS A 121 -22.58 9.51 -17.47
N ASN A 122 -21.42 10.02 -17.06
CA ASN A 122 -20.17 9.76 -17.75
C ASN A 122 -19.77 8.31 -17.47
N THR A 123 -19.78 7.48 -18.52
CA THR A 123 -19.35 6.09 -18.40
C THR A 123 -17.83 6.08 -18.60
N PRO A 124 -17.03 5.59 -17.63
CA PRO A 124 -15.58 5.57 -17.76
C PRO A 124 -15.14 4.85 -19.03
N THR A 125 -14.18 5.43 -19.74
CA THR A 125 -13.59 4.75 -20.90
C THR A 125 -12.73 3.57 -20.43
N ALA A 126 -12.47 2.60 -21.32
CA ALA A 126 -11.52 1.52 -21.05
C ALA A 126 -10.13 2.06 -20.69
N SER A 127 -9.74 3.21 -21.25
CA SER A 127 -8.48 3.91 -20.93
C SER A 127 -8.48 4.41 -19.48
N ASP A 128 -9.56 5.04 -19.02
CA ASP A 128 -9.67 5.54 -17.65
C ASP A 128 -9.60 4.40 -16.63
N LEU A 129 -10.31 3.30 -16.91
CA LEU A 129 -10.31 2.09 -16.08
C LEU A 129 -8.91 1.47 -15.99
N LEU A 130 -8.19 1.39 -17.11
CA LEU A 130 -6.81 0.90 -17.13
C LEU A 130 -5.86 1.80 -16.34
N ALA A 131 -5.96 3.12 -16.52
CA ALA A 131 -5.13 4.08 -15.81
C ALA A 131 -5.38 4.05 -14.30
N GLN A 132 -6.63 3.86 -13.88
CA GLN A 132 -7.00 3.65 -12.48
C GLN A 132 -6.40 2.34 -11.94
N LYS A 133 -6.49 1.23 -12.68
CA LYS A 133 -5.90 -0.05 -12.28
C LYS A 133 -4.38 0.03 -12.15
N GLN A 134 -3.71 0.72 -13.06
CA GLN A 134 -2.26 0.95 -12.98
C GLN A 134 -1.87 1.69 -11.70
N ARG A 135 -2.60 2.75 -11.35
CA ARG A 135 -2.36 3.50 -10.12
C ARG A 135 -2.54 2.64 -8.86
N GLU A 136 -3.58 1.81 -8.83
CA GLU A 136 -3.84 0.87 -7.73
C GLU A 136 -2.69 -0.13 -7.56
N GLU A 137 -2.31 -0.81 -8.64
CA GLU A 137 -1.26 -1.83 -8.62
C GLU A 137 0.11 -1.23 -8.28
N MET A 138 0.42 -0.03 -8.76
CA MET A 138 1.66 0.68 -8.41
C MET A 138 1.70 1.13 -6.95
N CYS A 139 0.57 1.58 -6.40
CA CYS A 139 0.48 1.92 -4.98
C CYS A 139 0.65 0.68 -4.10
N ALA A 140 -0.01 -0.42 -4.46
CA ALA A 140 0.13 -1.70 -3.78
C ALA A 140 1.60 -2.18 -3.79
N LEU A 141 2.28 -2.07 -4.93
CA LEU A 141 3.70 -2.40 -5.07
C LEU A 141 4.58 -1.51 -4.16
N TRP A 142 4.35 -0.20 -4.18
CA TRP A 142 5.10 0.74 -3.33
C TRP A 142 4.94 0.41 -1.84
N ILE A 143 3.72 0.14 -1.37
CA ILE A 143 3.47 -0.23 0.05
C ILE A 143 4.24 -1.49 0.44
N ARG A 144 4.23 -2.53 -0.42
CA ARG A 144 4.98 -3.76 -0.17
C ARG A 144 6.48 -3.49 -0.06
N HIS A 145 7.04 -2.70 -0.98
CA HIS A 145 8.45 -2.33 -0.92
C HIS A 145 8.78 -1.57 0.38
N GLU A 146 7.94 -0.61 0.77
CA GLU A 146 8.14 0.17 2.00
C GLU A 146 8.11 -0.69 3.27
N GLN A 147 7.15 -1.62 3.36
CA GLN A 147 7.03 -2.52 4.52
C GLN A 147 8.19 -3.51 4.59
N ARG A 148 8.57 -4.10 3.45
CA ARG A 148 9.68 -5.05 3.38
C ARG A 148 11.01 -4.40 3.69
N SER A 149 11.27 -3.23 3.12
CA SER A 149 12.49 -2.44 3.40
C SER A 149 12.63 -2.14 4.89
N GLN A 150 11.54 -1.71 5.54
CA GLN A 150 11.54 -1.49 6.99
C GLN A 150 11.85 -2.76 7.79
N ALA A 151 11.22 -3.88 7.45
CA ALA A 151 11.47 -5.16 8.12
C ALA A 151 12.92 -5.63 7.94
N VAL A 152 13.51 -5.41 6.77
CA VAL A 152 14.91 -5.72 6.49
C VAL A 152 15.85 -4.85 7.31
N GLU A 153 15.68 -3.53 7.30
CA GLU A 153 16.55 -2.62 8.04
C GLU A 153 16.40 -2.80 9.57
N ALA A 154 15.20 -3.13 10.07
CA ALA A 154 15.01 -3.49 11.48
C ALA A 154 15.82 -4.74 11.86
N ARG A 155 15.79 -5.80 11.04
CA ARG A 155 16.59 -7.01 11.27
C ARG A 155 18.09 -6.75 11.20
N ILE A 156 18.53 -5.81 10.36
CA ILE A 156 19.94 -5.41 10.29
C ILE A 156 20.34 -4.68 11.59
N ALA A 157 19.47 -3.81 12.10
CA ALA A 157 19.70 -3.09 13.34
C ALA A 157 19.77 -4.01 14.57
N GLU A 158 19.11 -5.17 14.56
CA GLU A 158 19.20 -6.20 15.61
C GLU A 158 20.60 -6.88 15.65
N HIS A 159 21.35 -6.87 14.55
CA HIS A 159 22.66 -7.52 14.42
C HIS A 159 23.67 -6.63 13.67
N PRO A 160 24.04 -5.45 14.22
CA PRO A 160 24.82 -4.43 13.52
C PRO A 160 26.24 -4.87 13.16
N GLU A 161 26.81 -5.84 13.88
CA GLU A 161 28.12 -6.41 13.61
C GLU A 161 28.16 -7.33 12.39
N ASN A 162 27.00 -7.82 11.92
CA ASN A 162 26.91 -8.83 10.88
C ASN A 162 26.68 -8.22 9.49
N LEU A 163 27.73 -7.58 8.96
CA LEU A 163 27.70 -6.93 7.64
C LEU A 163 27.36 -7.89 6.50
N LEU A 164 27.81 -9.15 6.57
CA LEU A 164 27.51 -10.16 5.55
C LEU A 164 26.02 -10.52 5.53
N LEU A 165 25.40 -10.67 6.70
CA LEU A 165 23.96 -10.90 6.81
C LEU A 165 23.17 -9.71 6.25
N ALA A 166 23.59 -8.47 6.56
CA ALA A 166 22.97 -7.27 6.03
C ALA A 166 22.98 -7.22 4.49
N ASP A 167 24.11 -7.54 3.87
CA ASP A 167 24.23 -7.62 2.42
C ASP A 167 23.35 -8.74 1.82
N GLN A 168 23.30 -9.91 2.47
CA GLN A 168 22.45 -11.02 2.03
C GLN A 168 20.96 -10.67 2.09
N LEU A 169 20.52 -10.03 3.19
CA LEU A 169 19.13 -9.60 3.36
C LEU A 169 18.73 -8.57 2.30
N ARG A 170 19.58 -7.56 2.06
CA ARG A 170 19.31 -6.53 1.05
C ARG A 170 19.29 -7.10 -0.37
N ARG A 171 20.16 -8.05 -0.72
CA ARG A 171 20.13 -8.73 -2.04
C ARG A 171 18.87 -9.57 -2.21
N SER A 172 18.51 -10.37 -1.22
CA SER A 172 17.28 -11.17 -1.26
C SER A 172 16.04 -10.29 -1.42
N MET A 173 16.01 -9.14 -0.76
CA MET A 173 14.95 -8.14 -0.93
C MET A 173 14.91 -7.60 -2.37
N GLN A 174 16.05 -7.23 -2.96
CA GLN A 174 16.10 -6.74 -4.34
C GLN A 174 15.55 -7.77 -5.36
N GLU A 175 15.83 -9.05 -5.14
CA GLU A 175 15.30 -10.14 -5.96
C GLU A 175 13.77 -10.22 -5.83
N GLN A 176 13.23 -10.21 -4.60
CA GLN A 176 11.79 -10.22 -4.35
C GLN A 176 11.08 -9.00 -4.94
N ASP A 177 11.67 -7.80 -4.82
CA ASP A 177 11.13 -6.56 -5.41
C ASP A 177 11.15 -6.61 -6.94
N SER A 178 12.08 -7.36 -7.54
CA SER A 178 12.10 -7.60 -8.99
C SER A 178 10.96 -8.52 -9.42
N GLU A 179 10.70 -9.59 -8.66
CA GLU A 179 9.58 -10.51 -8.92
C GLU A 179 8.23 -9.81 -8.76
N ASP A 180 8.04 -9.02 -7.71
CA ASP A 180 6.80 -8.28 -7.47
C ASP A 180 6.53 -7.26 -8.58
N ARG A 181 7.58 -6.59 -9.08
CA ARG A 181 7.47 -5.72 -10.26
C ARG A 181 6.98 -6.48 -11.48
N GLN A 182 7.53 -7.65 -11.76
CA GLN A 182 7.10 -8.50 -12.89
C GLN A 182 5.65 -8.96 -12.73
N ARG A 183 5.26 -9.41 -11.53
CA ARG A 183 3.87 -9.83 -11.23
C ARG A 183 2.88 -8.68 -11.38
N THR A 184 3.24 -7.50 -10.89
CA THR A 184 2.43 -6.28 -11.00
C THR A 184 2.22 -5.89 -12.47
N ALA A 185 3.30 -5.91 -13.27
CA ALA A 185 3.22 -5.64 -14.71
C ALA A 185 2.32 -6.66 -15.43
N ALA A 186 2.45 -7.94 -15.10
CA ALA A 186 1.61 -9.00 -15.66
C ALA A 186 0.12 -8.82 -15.33
N ARG A 187 -0.23 -8.42 -14.11
CA ARG A 187 -1.62 -8.14 -13.72
C ARG A 187 -2.23 -6.98 -14.50
N VAL A 188 -1.47 -5.88 -14.66
CA VAL A 188 -1.90 -4.73 -15.48
C VAL A 188 -2.10 -5.13 -16.94
N ALA A 189 -1.17 -5.91 -17.50
CA ALA A 189 -1.28 -6.40 -18.88
C ALA A 189 -2.52 -7.29 -19.06
N ASN A 190 -2.74 -8.24 -18.16
CA ASN A 190 -3.93 -9.10 -18.20
C ASN A 190 -5.23 -8.30 -18.11
N TYR A 191 -5.29 -7.28 -17.24
CA TYR A 191 -6.48 -6.43 -17.11
C TYR A 191 -6.73 -5.59 -18.37
N ARG A 192 -5.67 -5.05 -18.98
CA ARG A 192 -5.75 -4.39 -20.29
C ARG A 192 -6.34 -5.35 -21.32
N ASP A 193 -5.78 -6.53 -21.46
CA ASP A 193 -6.20 -7.48 -22.50
C ASP A 193 -7.67 -7.90 -22.30
N GLN A 194 -8.14 -8.05 -21.06
CA GLN A 194 -9.55 -8.28 -20.75
C GLN A 194 -10.45 -7.11 -21.14
N LEU A 195 -10.07 -5.87 -20.79
CA LEU A 195 -10.85 -4.68 -21.11
C LEU A 195 -11.04 -4.51 -22.63
N PHE A 196 -9.96 -4.69 -23.41
CA PHE A 196 -9.98 -4.42 -24.85
C PHE A 196 -10.41 -5.62 -25.70
N SER A 197 -10.39 -6.85 -25.18
CA SER A 197 -11.02 -8.00 -25.85
C SER A 197 -12.55 -7.98 -25.71
N SER A 198 -13.07 -7.50 -24.58
CA SER A 198 -14.51 -7.42 -24.31
C SER A 198 -15.25 -6.26 -25.04
N SER A 199 -14.53 -5.40 -25.74
CA SER A 199 -15.06 -4.22 -26.47
C SER A 199 -15.02 -4.39 -28.01
N SER A 200 -14.79 -5.62 -28.49
CA SER A 200 -14.70 -5.96 -29.92
C SER A 200 -15.95 -6.66 -30.50
N ASP A 201 -17.05 -6.73 -29.74
CA ASP A 201 -18.38 -7.20 -30.17
C ASP A 201 -19.37 -6.03 -30.26
#